data_AF-A0A0C2GY45-F1
#
_entry.id   AF-A0A0C2GY45-F1
#
_cell.length_a   1.000
_cell.length_b   1.000
_cell.length_c   1.000
_cell.angle_alpha   90.00
_cell.angle_beta   90.00
_cell.angle_gamma   90.00
#
_symmetry.space_group_name_H-M   'P 1'
#
loop_
_entity.id
_entity.type
_entity.pdbx_description
1 polymer ?
#
loop_
_entity_poly.entity_id
_entity_poly.type
_entity_poly.pdbx_seq_one_letter_code
_entity_poly.pdbx_strand_id
1 'polypeptide(L)'
;MFKVYNGTVSPYTNPLAPVHIVSGSAGCRENTDMFVSDPGPWSARRSSDYGFGILRVHNATHVHFRQVAAHKATSQGNPCSAHILSSCIVHQEQN
;
A
#
# COMPACT_ATOMS: atom_id res chain seq x y z
N MET A 1 11.84 0.33 20.50
CA MET A 1 10.54 0.91 20.09
C MET A 1 10.81 1.99 19.05
N PHE A 2 10.55 1.75 17.77
CA PHE A 2 10.70 2.82 16.75
C PHE A 2 9.50 3.77 16.86
N LYS A 3 9.78 5.07 16.97
CA LYS A 3 8.77 6.11 17.15
C LYS A 3 8.38 6.64 15.79
N VAL A 4 7.07 6.66 15.49
CA VAL A 4 6.55 7.36 14.32
C VAL A 4 6.88 8.85 14.48
N TYR A 5 7.43 9.47 13.43
CA TYR A 5 7.82 10.87 13.47
C TYR A 5 6.62 11.73 13.89
N ASN A 6 6.80 12.50 14.96
CA ASN A 6 5.71 13.17 15.66
C ASN A 6 5.51 14.57 15.07
N GLY A 7 4.57 14.70 14.14
CA GLY A 7 4.21 15.97 13.51
C GLY A 7 2.72 16.14 13.19
N THR A 8 1.89 15.10 13.36
CA THR A 8 0.46 15.11 13.02
C THR A 8 -0.36 14.29 14.02
N VAL A 9 -1.66 14.62 14.15
CA VAL A 9 -2.63 13.88 14.98
C VAL A 9 -2.85 12.44 14.46
N SER A 10 -2.60 12.20 13.17
CA SER A 10 -2.66 10.88 12.53
C SER A 10 -1.49 10.74 11.55
N PRO A 11 -0.64 9.69 11.67
CA PRO A 11 0.55 9.52 10.84
C PRO A 11 0.25 9.22 9.37
N TYR A 12 -1.02 8.99 9.04
CA TYR A 12 -1.49 8.70 7.69
C TYR A 12 -2.17 9.89 7.02
N THR A 13 -2.31 11.02 7.75
CA THR A 13 -2.88 12.26 7.23
C THR A 13 -1.79 13.30 7.14
N ASN A 14 -1.46 13.72 5.91
CA ASN A 14 -0.41 14.68 5.60
C ASN A 14 0.93 14.42 6.35
N PRO A 15 1.56 13.25 6.17
CA PRO A 15 2.83 12.98 6.82
C PRO A 15 3.93 13.89 6.28
N LEU A 16 4.72 14.48 7.17
CA LEU A 16 5.91 15.28 6.81
C LEU A 16 7.07 14.40 6.31
N ALA A 17 7.02 13.09 6.59
CA ALA A 17 7.98 12.10 6.13
C ALA A 17 7.44 11.38 4.87
N PRO A 18 8.32 10.90 3.98
CA PRO A 18 7.90 10.17 2.79
C PRO A 18 7.10 8.90 3.13
N VAL A 19 6.10 8.60 2.30
CA VAL A 19 5.34 7.35 2.39
C VAL A 19 6.12 6.24 1.69
N HIS A 20 6.48 5.19 2.44
CA HIS A 20 7.17 4.02 1.91
C HIS A 20 6.17 2.97 1.42
N ILE A 21 6.23 2.63 0.13
CA ILE A 21 5.38 1.63 -0.51
C ILE A 21 6.26 0.45 -0.93
N VAL A 22 5.93 -0.75 -0.46
CA VAL A 22 6.60 -1.99 -0.84
C VAL A 22 5.66 -2.79 -1.75
N SER A 23 6.11 -3.04 -2.98
CA SER A 23 5.40 -3.89 -3.95
C SER A 23 6.37 -4.93 -4.48
N GLY A 24 6.27 -6.15 -3.96
CA GLY A 24 7.15 -7.28 -4.31
C GLY A 24 6.40 -8.58 -4.60
N SER A 25 5.07 -8.55 -4.62
CA SER A 25 4.21 -9.72 -4.86
C SER A 25 3.69 -9.75 -6.30
N ALA A 26 4.58 -9.69 -7.30
CA ALA A 26 4.17 -9.76 -8.70
C ALA A 26 3.81 -11.19 -9.16
N GLY A 27 4.38 -12.23 -8.53
CA GLY A 27 4.13 -13.63 -8.89
C GLY A 27 5.35 -14.54 -8.79
N CYS A 28 6.08 -14.52 -7.67
CA CYS A 28 7.24 -15.39 -7.45
C CYS A 28 6.82 -16.84 -7.16
N ARG A 29 7.70 -17.81 -7.47
CA ARG A 29 7.46 -19.25 -7.21
C ARG A 29 7.54 -19.60 -5.73
N GLU A 30 8.22 -18.76 -4.96
CA GLU A 30 8.58 -18.93 -3.56
C GLU A 30 7.42 -18.62 -2.59
N ASN A 31 6.22 -18.36 -3.10
CA ASN A 31 5.07 -17.87 -2.34
C ASN A 31 5.34 -16.50 -1.67
N THR A 32 4.33 -15.94 -1.00
CA THR A 32 4.48 -14.69 -0.24
C THR A 32 4.87 -14.99 1.20
N ASP A 33 5.78 -14.18 1.75
CA ASP A 33 6.17 -14.28 3.16
C ASP A 33 4.99 -13.91 4.10
N MET A 34 5.02 -14.47 5.30
CA MET A 34 4.01 -14.22 6.34
C MET A 34 4.27 -12.88 7.01
N PHE A 35 3.19 -12.14 7.28
CA PHE A 35 3.27 -10.92 8.06
C PHE A 35 3.41 -11.22 9.55
N VAL A 36 4.25 -10.42 10.24
CA VAL A 36 4.29 -10.42 11.71
C VAL A 36 2.92 -10.06 12.27
N SER A 37 2.49 -10.80 13.31
CA SER A 37 1.16 -10.67 13.92
C SER A 37 0.92 -9.31 14.55
N ASP A 38 1.96 -8.73 15.17
CA ASP A 38 1.93 -7.39 15.77
C ASP A 38 2.77 -6.42 14.91
N PRO A 39 2.15 -5.69 13.96
CA PRO A 39 2.85 -4.68 13.19
C PRO A 39 3.21 -3.46 14.04
N GLY A 40 4.37 -2.89 13.77
CA GLY A 40 4.69 -1.56 14.31
C GLY A 40 3.69 -0.50 13.83
N PRO A 41 3.46 0.57 14.62
CA PRO A 41 2.46 1.61 14.35
C PRO A 41 2.71 2.43 13.07
N TRP A 42 3.86 2.26 12.41
CA TRP A 42 4.20 2.87 11.12
C TRP A 42 3.64 2.12 9.91
N SER A 43 3.14 0.89 10.09
CA SER A 43 2.62 0.05 9.01
C SER A 43 1.11 0.28 8.82
N ALA A 44 0.73 1.08 7.83
CA ALA A 44 -0.68 1.40 7.55
C ALA A 44 -1.50 0.21 7.01
N ARG A 45 -0.97 -0.46 5.98
CA ARG A 45 -1.66 -1.54 5.27
C ARG A 45 -0.65 -2.55 4.75
N ARG A 46 -1.02 -3.83 4.86
CA ARG A 46 -0.27 -4.98 4.37
C ARG A 46 -1.22 -5.92 3.64
N SER A 47 -0.75 -6.57 2.58
CA SER A 47 -1.51 -7.58 1.84
C SER A 47 -0.54 -8.58 1.22
N SER A 48 -0.84 -9.87 1.37
CA SER A 48 -0.07 -10.99 0.79
C SER A 48 -0.63 -11.39 -0.57
N ASP A 49 -1.59 -10.64 -1.11
CA ASP A 49 -2.18 -10.95 -2.41
C ASP A 49 -1.19 -10.62 -3.54
N TYR A 50 -1.14 -11.49 -4.54
CA TYR A 50 -0.36 -11.25 -5.75
C TYR A 50 -1.04 -10.19 -6.62
N GLY A 51 -0.24 -9.28 -7.16
CA GLY A 51 -0.76 -8.17 -7.92
C GLY A 51 0.29 -7.14 -8.30
N PHE A 52 -0.19 -5.96 -8.67
CA PHE A 52 0.63 -4.84 -9.13
C PHE A 52 0.12 -3.51 -8.56
N GLY A 53 1.00 -2.54 -8.48
CA GLY A 53 0.68 -1.17 -8.08
C GLY A 53 0.50 -0.26 -9.28
N ILE A 54 -0.45 0.66 -9.21
CA ILE A 54 -0.65 1.75 -10.16
C ILE A 54 -0.44 3.05 -9.42
N LEU A 55 0.59 3.80 -9.79
CA LEU A 55 0.84 5.17 -9.33
C LEU A 55 0.44 6.14 -10.44
N ARG A 56 -0.50 7.04 -10.15
CA ARG A 56 -0.98 8.06 -11.09
C ARG A 56 -0.75 9.44 -10.51
N VAL A 57 0.11 10.21 -11.15
CA VAL A 57 0.33 11.63 -10.82
C VAL A 57 -0.78 12.44 -11.50
N HIS A 58 -1.59 13.15 -10.72
CA HIS A 58 -2.68 13.97 -11.25
C HIS A 58 -2.24 15.42 -11.49
N ASN A 59 -1.44 15.95 -10.58
CA ASN A 59 -0.88 17.28 -10.63
C ASN A 59 0.34 17.34 -9.70
N ALA A 60 0.93 18.52 -9.56
CA ALA A 60 2.15 18.74 -8.78
C ALA A 60 1.94 18.60 -7.25
N THR A 61 0.70 18.41 -6.80
CA THR A 61 0.33 18.26 -5.38
C THR A 61 -0.40 16.95 -5.07
N HIS A 62 -0.83 16.16 -6.06
CA HIS A 62 -1.65 14.98 -5.87
C HIS A 62 -1.13 13.80 -6.67
N VAL A 63 -0.76 12.75 -5.96
CA VAL A 63 -0.43 11.43 -6.51
C VAL A 63 -1.42 10.41 -5.95
N HIS A 64 -1.95 9.57 -6.82
CA HIS A 64 -2.86 8.50 -6.44
C HIS A 64 -2.23 7.14 -6.66
N PHE A 65 -2.06 6.37 -5.59
CA PHE A 65 -1.54 5.01 -5.66
C PHE A 65 -2.67 4.00 -5.37
N ARG A 66 -2.80 2.97 -6.21
CA ARG A 66 -3.69 1.83 -5.98
C ARG A 66 -2.94 0.52 -6.15
N GLN A 67 -3.11 -0.41 -5.23
CA GLN A 67 -2.65 -1.79 -5.39
C GLN A 67 -3.82 -2.64 -5.91
N VAL A 68 -3.60 -3.40 -6.98
CA VAL A 68 -4.59 -4.24 -7.65
C VAL A 68 -4.16 -5.69 -7.52
N ALA A 69 -5.06 -6.56 -7.04
CA ALA A 69 -4.85 -8.00 -7.00
C ALA A 69 -5.07 -8.59 -8.40
N ALA A 70 -4.11 -9.39 -8.86
CA ALA A 70 -4.25 -10.23 -10.04
C ALA A 70 -4.82 -11.60 -9.69
N HIS A 71 -4.57 -12.10 -8.47
CA HIS A 71 -5.09 -13.37 -7.99
C HIS A 71 -5.49 -13.27 -6.52
N LYS A 72 -6.68 -13.76 -6.19
CA LYS A 72 -7.22 -13.81 -4.83
C LYS A 72 -7.22 -15.26 -4.36
N ALA A 73 -6.65 -15.53 -3.19
CA ALA A 73 -6.73 -16.86 -2.57
C ALA A 73 -8.13 -17.18 -2.01
N THR A 74 -9.05 -16.21 -1.94
CA THR A 74 -10.42 -16.40 -1.45
C THR A 74 -11.42 -16.69 -2.60
N SER A 75 -12.14 -17.79 -2.44
CA SER A 75 -13.12 -18.42 -3.32
C SER A 75 -14.35 -17.56 -3.64
N GLN A 76 -14.19 -16.53 -4.47
CA GLN A 76 -15.32 -15.87 -5.15
C GLN A 76 -15.03 -15.67 -6.64
N GLY A 77 -15.03 -16.79 -7.37
CA GLY A 77 -15.94 -16.99 -8.50
C GLY A 77 -15.86 -16.11 -9.75
N ASN A 78 -14.81 -15.33 -10.01
CA ASN A 78 -14.57 -14.75 -11.35
C ASN A 78 -13.06 -14.55 -11.61
N PRO A 79 -12.41 -15.38 -12.46
CA PRO A 79 -10.96 -15.37 -12.67
C PRO A 79 -10.42 -14.11 -13.40
N CYS A 80 -11.30 -13.20 -13.84
CA CYS A 80 -10.94 -12.01 -14.61
C CYS A 80 -11.25 -10.68 -13.90
N SER A 81 -11.68 -10.68 -12.64
CA SER A 81 -12.01 -9.44 -11.93
C SER A 81 -10.79 -8.91 -11.18
N ALA A 82 -10.18 -7.83 -11.68
CA ALA A 82 -9.10 -7.13 -11.00
C ALA A 82 -9.67 -6.34 -9.80
N HIS A 83 -9.33 -6.73 -8.57
CA HIS A 83 -9.83 -6.10 -7.35
C HIS A 83 -8.81 -5.13 -6.76
N ILE A 84 -9.25 -3.92 -6.39
CA ILE A 84 -8.41 -2.94 -5.69
C ILE A 84 -8.24 -3.37 -4.23
N LEU A 85 -6.99 -3.60 -3.82
CA LEU A 85 -6.62 -4.02 -2.47
C LEU A 85 -6.52 -2.84 -1.51
N SER A 86 -5.89 -1.75 -1.97
CA SER A 86 -5.66 -0.53 -1.21
C SER A 86 -5.49 0.63 -2.17
N SER A 87 -5.99 1.81 -1.78
CA SER A 87 -5.78 3.07 -2.48
C SER A 87 -5.39 4.16 -1.49
N CYS A 88 -4.36 4.94 -1.82
CA CYS A 88 -3.97 6.12 -1.06
C CYS A 88 -3.74 7.32 -1.99
N ILE A 89 -4.10 8.50 -1.50
CA ILE A 89 -3.76 9.79 -2.11
C ILE A 89 -2.58 10.34 -1.31
N VAL A 90 -1.47 10.60 -1.98
CA VAL A 90 -0.32 11.28 -1.41
C VAL A 90 -0.38 12.73 -1.86
N HIS A 91 -0.45 13.62 -0.88
CA HIS A 91 -0.32 15.05 -1.11
C HIS A 91 1.17 15.40 -1.11
N GLN A 92 1.64 16.02 -2.18
CA GLN A 92 2.98 16.60 -2.23
C GLN A 92 2.85 18.07 -1.84
N GLU A 93 3.43 18.45 -0.70
CA GLU A 93 3.60 19.85 -0.33
C GLU A 93 4.77 20.43 -1.15
N GLN A 94 4.49 21.51 -1.88
CA GLN A 94 5.52 22.22 -2.65
C GLN A 94 6.21 23.20 -1.72
N ASN A 95 7.52 23.04 -1.54
CA ASN A 95 8.38 24.00 -0.86
C ASN A 95 8.83 25.10 -1.82
#